data_AF-A0A6A1ULX8-F1
#
_entry.id   AF-A0A6A1ULX8-F1
#
_cell.length_a   1.000
_cell.length_b   1.000
_cell.length_c   1.000
_cell.angle_alpha   90.00
_cell.angle_beta   90.00
_cell.angle_gamma   90.00
#
_symmetry.space_group_name_H-M   'P 1'
#
loop_
_entity.id
_entity.type
_entity.pdbx_description
1 polymer ?
#
loop_
_entity_poly.entity_id
_entity_poly.type
_entity_poly.pdbx_seq_one_letter_code
_entity_poly.pdbx_strand_id
1 'polypeptide(L)'
;MKSGDKLFEKIDGAIHGCKIGVVVFSPNYCKSYFCLHELALFTESKKKVIPIFCDIKPSQLRVPSKVVCEENEHQRFSWALEEAKHTVGLSFNSFKG
;
A
#
# COMPACT_ATOMS: atom_id res chain seq x y z
N MET A 1 -4.62 6.92 24.61
CA MET A 1 -4.88 5.86 23.62
C MET A 1 -6.12 6.25 22.84
N LYS A 2 -5.95 6.53 21.55
CA LYS A 2 -7.09 6.78 20.66
C LYS A 2 -7.57 5.44 20.11
N SER A 3 -8.85 5.33 19.78
CA SER A 3 -9.40 4.15 19.11
C SER A 3 -8.76 4.03 17.73
N GLY A 4 -7.80 3.11 17.59
CA GLY A 4 -6.99 2.92 16.37
C GLY A 4 -5.58 2.40 16.68
N ASP A 5 -4.99 2.80 17.80
CA ASP A 5 -3.58 2.49 18.12
C ASP A 5 -3.34 0.97 18.24
N LYS A 6 -4.27 0.24 18.88
CA LYS A 6 -4.21 -1.24 18.98
C LYS A 6 -4.43 -1.96 17.65
N LEU A 7 -5.06 -1.31 16.68
CA LEU A 7 -5.28 -1.89 15.36
C LEU A 7 -3.98 -1.82 14.54
N PHE A 8 -3.27 -0.70 14.66
CA PHE A 8 -1.98 -0.48 14.01
C PHE A 8 -0.94 -1.53 14.42
N GLU A 9 -0.71 -1.71 15.73
CA GLU A 9 0.23 -2.72 16.24
C GLU A 9 -0.11 -4.15 15.78
N LYS A 10 -1.41 -4.47 15.68
CA LYS A 10 -1.87 -5.79 15.22
C LYS A 10 -1.64 -6.00 13.73
N ILE A 11 -1.89 -4.98 12.92
CA ILE A 11 -1.67 -5.03 11.47
C ILE A 11 -0.17 -5.14 11.20
N ASP A 12 0.64 -4.33 11.88
CA ASP A 12 2.09 -4.39 11.76
C ASP A 12 2.60 -5.78 12.15
N GLY A 13 2.19 -6.30 13.30
CA GLY A 13 2.53 -7.66 13.72
C GLY A 13 2.12 -8.72 12.70
N ALA A 14 0.93 -8.59 12.10
CA ALA A 14 0.46 -9.50 11.06
C ALA A 14 1.30 -9.42 9.77
N ILE A 15 1.68 -8.21 9.34
CA ILE A 15 2.55 -8.00 8.18
C ILE A 15 3.93 -8.64 8.42
N HIS A 16 4.52 -8.42 9.59
CA HIS A 16 5.79 -9.06 9.96
C HIS A 16 5.68 -10.59 10.03
N GLY A 17 4.53 -11.13 10.46
CA GLY A 17 4.28 -12.57 10.55
C GLY A 17 3.90 -13.25 9.23
N CYS A 18 3.39 -12.49 8.24
CA CYS A 18 2.92 -13.08 6.99
C CYS A 18 4.07 -13.49 6.05
N LYS A 19 3.77 -14.38 5.10
CA LYS A 19 4.70 -14.78 4.03
C LYS A 19 4.53 -13.95 2.75
N ILE A 20 3.28 -13.60 2.43
CA ILE A 20 2.87 -12.90 1.21
C ILE A 20 1.74 -11.93 1.58
N GLY A 21 1.82 -10.71 1.05
CA GLY A 21 0.74 -9.73 1.08
C GLY A 21 0.00 -9.70 -0.26
N VAL A 22 -1.33 -9.59 -0.22
CA VAL A 22 -2.13 -9.28 -1.41
C VAL A 22 -2.62 -7.86 -1.27
N VAL A 23 -2.17 -6.97 -2.16
CA VAL A 23 -2.46 -5.55 -2.07
C VAL A 23 -3.43 -5.17 -3.17
N VAL A 24 -4.61 -4.67 -2.79
CA VAL A 24 -5.63 -4.23 -3.74
C VAL A 24 -5.54 -2.72 -3.92
N PHE A 25 -4.87 -2.30 -4.99
CA PHE A 25 -4.84 -0.91 -5.41
C PHE A 25 -6.19 -0.52 -6.00
N SER A 26 -6.78 0.53 -5.44
CA SER A 26 -8.04 1.13 -5.89
C SER A 26 -7.85 2.64 -6.13
N PRO A 27 -8.82 3.33 -6.75
CA PRO A 27 -8.75 4.79 -6.96
C PRO A 27 -8.55 5.62 -5.68
N ASN A 28 -8.84 5.05 -4.50
CA ASN A 28 -8.70 5.72 -3.21
C ASN A 28 -7.51 5.20 -2.38
N TYR A 29 -6.80 4.17 -2.82
CA TYR A 29 -5.71 3.56 -2.05
C TYR A 29 -4.64 4.59 -1.65
N CYS A 30 -4.11 5.34 -2.61
CA CYS A 30 -3.06 6.33 -2.36
C CYS A 30 -3.55 7.55 -1.55
N LYS A 31 -4.87 7.70 -1.33
CA LYS A 31 -5.44 8.78 -0.51
C LYS A 31 -5.48 8.42 0.98
N SER A 32 -5.27 7.15 1.31
CA SER A 32 -5.26 6.66 2.69
C SER A 32 -3.82 6.58 3.18
N TYR A 33 -3.52 7.34 4.24
CA TYR A 33 -2.25 7.22 4.95
C TYR A 33 -1.97 5.78 5.39
N PHE A 34 -2.98 5.11 5.96
CA PHE A 34 -2.83 3.74 6.46
C PHE A 34 -2.49 2.74 5.35
N CYS A 35 -3.13 2.85 4.18
CA CYS A 35 -2.83 1.96 3.06
C CYS A 35 -1.40 2.16 2.52
N LEU A 36 -0.91 3.40 2.51
CA LEU A 36 0.48 3.70 2.14
C LEU A 36 1.47 3.21 3.20
N HIS A 37 1.12 3.37 4.48
CA HIS A 37 1.91 2.87 5.60
C HIS A 37 2.05 1.35 5.56
N GLU A 38 0.95 0.61 5.43
CA GLU A 38 0.94 -0.85 5.33
C GLU A 38 1.77 -1.34 4.14
N LEU A 39 1.66 -0.68 2.97
CA LEU A 39 2.46 -1.01 1.78
C LEU A 39 3.96 -0.80 2.03
N ALA A 40 4.33 0.33 2.63
CA ALA A 40 5.72 0.60 2.99
C ALA A 40 6.25 -0.44 3.97
N LEU A 41 5.42 -0.88 4.93
CA LEU A 41 5.81 -1.90 5.88
C LEU A 41 6.03 -3.26 5.21
N PHE A 42 5.22 -3.64 4.21
CA PHE A 42 5.48 -4.83 3.38
C PHE A 42 6.85 -4.74 2.70
N THR A 43 7.15 -3.61 2.05
CA THR A 43 8.41 -3.37 1.34
C THR A 43 9.61 -3.41 2.29
N GLU A 44 9.56 -2.69 3.40
CA GLU A 44 10.63 -2.62 4.41
C GLU A 44 10.90 -3.97 5.06
N SER A 45 9.84 -4.72 5.32
CA SER A 45 9.91 -6.09 5.85
C SER A 45 10.30 -7.13 4.79
N LYS A 46 10.63 -6.70 3.56
CA LYS A 46 11.01 -7.54 2.41
C LYS A 46 9.99 -8.65 2.13
N LYS A 47 8.71 -8.35 2.36
CA LYS A 47 7.61 -9.27 2.12
C LYS A 47 7.27 -9.27 0.64
N LYS A 48 6.94 -10.45 0.11
CA LYS A 48 6.45 -10.57 -1.26
C LYS A 48 5.04 -9.99 -1.34
N VAL A 49 4.80 -9.10 -2.28
CA VAL A 49 3.48 -8.52 -2.55
C VAL A 49 2.95 -9.04 -3.89
N ILE A 50 1.68 -9.43 -3.93
CA ILE A 50 0.94 -9.68 -5.16
C ILE A 50 -0.02 -8.51 -5.35
N PRO A 51 0.25 -7.59 -6.30
CA PRO A 51 -0.59 -6.44 -6.52
C PRO A 51 -1.82 -6.79 -7.37
N ILE A 52 -2.98 -6.29 -6.96
CA ILE A 52 -4.24 -6.30 -7.72
C ILE A 52 -4.59 -4.84 -8.03
N PHE A 53 -4.64 -4.49 -9.30
CA PHE A 53 -4.98 -3.17 -9.79
C PHE A 53 -6.47 -3.13 -10.15
N CYS A 54 -7.30 -2.71 -9.20
CA CYS A 54 -8.75 -2.61 -9.31
C CYS A 54 -9.14 -1.22 -9.80
N ASP A 55 -9.66 -1.13 -11.03
CA ASP A 55 -10.11 0.11 -11.68
C ASP A 55 -9.05 1.21 -11.75
N ILE A 56 -7.77 0.83 -11.72
CA ILE A 56 -6.63 1.73 -11.76
C ILE A 56 -5.48 1.09 -12.56
N LYS A 57 -4.65 1.92 -13.21
CA LYS A 57 -3.41 1.49 -13.84
C LYS A 57 -2.22 1.69 -12.88
N PRO A 58 -1.16 0.85 -12.95
CA PRO A 58 0.04 1.05 -12.15
C PRO A 58 0.63 2.47 -12.26
N SER A 59 0.61 3.05 -13.47
CA SER A 59 1.10 4.42 -13.72
C SER A 59 0.33 5.53 -12.97
N GLN A 60 -0.85 5.23 -12.43
CA GLN A 60 -1.63 6.18 -11.62
C GLN A 60 -1.26 6.16 -10.14
N LEU A 61 -0.45 5.18 -9.69
CA LEU A 61 0.02 5.10 -8.31
C LEU A 61 1.05 6.20 -8.04
N ARG A 62 0.74 7.09 -7.10
CA ARG A 62 1.64 8.17 -6.66
C ARG A 62 1.24 8.65 -5.28
N VAL A 63 2.22 9.08 -4.49
CA VAL A 63 1.97 9.70 -3.18
C VAL A 63 1.34 11.07 -3.39
N PRO A 64 0.14 11.34 -2.85
CA PRO A 64 -0.44 12.67 -2.93
C PRO A 64 0.20 13.59 -1.90
N SER A 65 0.49 14.83 -2.29
CA SER A 65 1.10 15.85 -1.41
C SER A 65 0.28 16.16 -0.14
N LYS A 66 -1.00 15.82 -0.12
CA LYS A 66 -1.92 16.07 1.00
C LYS A 66 -1.94 14.95 2.07
N VAL A 67 -1.39 13.78 1.76
CA VAL A 67 -1.48 12.60 2.63
C VAL A 67 -0.31 12.52 3.61
N VAL A 68 0.79 13.21 3.31
CA VAL A 68 2.05 13.07 4.05
C VAL A 68 2.38 14.36 4.78
N CYS A 69 2.77 14.24 6.05
CA CYS A 69 3.18 15.37 6.89
C CYS A 69 4.70 15.50 7.01
N GLU A 70 5.46 14.40 6.83
CA GLU A 70 6.92 14.37 7.00
C GLU A 70 7.66 13.89 5.73
N GLU A 71 8.80 14.50 5.40
CA GLU A 71 9.60 14.13 4.21
C GLU A 71 10.02 12.64 4.21
N ASN A 72 10.34 12.10 5.39
CA ASN A 72 10.73 10.70 5.56
C ASN A 72 9.62 9.72 5.15
N GLU A 73 8.36 10.06 5.46
CA GLU A 73 7.20 9.24 5.08
C GLU A 73 6.96 9.29 3.58
N HIS A 74 7.17 10.46 2.96
CA HIS A 74 7.00 10.63 1.53
C HIS A 74 7.95 9.72 0.76
N GLN A 75 9.21 9.66 1.20
CA GLN A 75 10.22 8.80 0.58
C GLN A 75 9.87 7.31 0.69
N ARG A 76 9.48 6.85 1.88
CA ARG A 76 9.09 5.46 2.13
C ARG A 76 7.89 5.05 1.29
N PHE A 77 6.85 5.88 1.24
CA PHE A 77 5.65 5.61 0.45
C PHE A 77 5.93 5.64 -1.05
N SER A 78 6.77 6.57 -1.50
CA SER A 78 7.17 6.68 -2.91
C SER A 78 7.90 5.42 -3.37
N TRP A 79 8.87 4.95 -2.58
CA TRP A 79 9.60 3.70 -2.86
C TRP A 79 8.63 2.53 -2.95
N ALA A 80 7.78 2.34 -1.93
CA ALA A 80 6.89 1.18 -1.87
C ALA A 80 5.90 1.14 -3.04
N LEU A 81 5.37 2.29 -3.46
CA LEU A 81 4.55 2.38 -4.67
C LEU A 81 5.35 2.09 -5.94
N GLU A 82 6.60 2.56 -6.02
CA GLU A 82 7.45 2.33 -7.19
C GLU A 82 7.80 0.85 -7.37
N GLU A 83 8.07 0.15 -6.28
CA GLU A 83 8.27 -1.30 -6.29
C GLU A 83 6.99 -2.04 -6.72
N ALA A 84 5.83 -1.62 -6.19
CA ALA A 84 4.55 -2.21 -6.56
C ALA A 84 4.21 -2.00 -8.05
N LYS A 85 4.55 -0.85 -8.65
CA LYS A 85 4.35 -0.61 -10.09
C LYS A 85 5.11 -1.57 -10.98
N HIS A 86 6.31 -1.97 -10.55
CA HIS A 86 7.20 -2.87 -11.30
C HIS A 86 6.99 -4.35 -10.97
N THR A 87 6.07 -4.65 -10.04
CA THR A 87 5.71 -6.01 -9.69
C THR A 87 4.57 -6.49 -10.60
N VAL A 88 4.73 -7.66 -11.21
CA VAL A 88 3.67 -8.29 -12.02
C VAL A 88 2.45 -8.56 -11.15
N GLY A 89 1.29 -8.07 -11.58
CA GLY A 89 0.04 -8.16 -10.84
C GLY A 89 -1.17 -8.50 -11.69
N LEU A 90 -2.32 -8.55 -11.04
CA LEU A 90 -3.62 -8.78 -11.68
C LEU A 90 -4.29 -7.44 -11.97
N SER A 91 -4.82 -7.26 -13.17
CA SER A 91 -5.70 -6.12 -13.47
C SER A 91 -7.15 -6.55 -13.37
N PHE A 92 -7.96 -5.77 -12.65
CA PHE A 92 -9.39 -6.03 -12.48
C PHE A 92 -10.18 -4.77 -12.84
N ASN A 93 -11.25 -4.94 -13.63
CA ASN A 93 -12.15 -3.88 -14.03
C ASN A 93 -13.56 -4.25 -13.57
N SER A 94 -14.08 -3.54 -12.57
CA SER A 94 -15.37 -3.84 -11.95
C SER A 94 -16.56 -3.57 -12.89
N PHE A 95 -16.39 -2.75 -13.92
CA PHE A 95 -17.42 -2.44 -14.92
C PHE A 95 -17.60 -3.51 -15.99
N LYS A 96 -16.78 -4.57 -15.97
CA LYS A 96 -16.80 -5.67 -16.94
C LYS A 96 -17.10 -7.04 -16.32
N GLY A 97 -17.52 -7.06 -15.04
CA GLY A 97 -17.83 -8.27 -14.27
C GLY A 97 -19.29 -8.69 -14.36
#